data_AF-G3II02-F1
#
_entry.id   AF-G3II02-F1
#
_cell.length_a   1.000
_cell.length_b   1.000
_cell.length_c   1.000
_cell.angle_alpha   90.00
_cell.angle_beta   90.00
_cell.angle_gamma   90.00
#
_symmetry.space_group_name_H-M   'P 1'
#
loop_
_entity.id
_entity.type
_entity.pdbx_description
1 polymer ?
#
loop_
_entity_poly.entity_id
_entity_poly.type
_entity_poly.pdbx_seq_one_letter_code
_entity_poly.pdbx_strand_id
1 'polypeptide(L)'
;SPSQAIEKLVALLNTLDRWIDETPPVDQPSRFGNKAYRTWYAKLDQEAENLVATVVPTHLAAAVPEVAVYLKEAVGNSTRIDYGTDHPHLEPRHFVDEKAVSENHKDYMFLQCILFITEMKTGPFAEHSNQLWNISAVPSWSKVNQGLIRMYKAECLEKFPVIQHFKFGSLLPIHPVTSG
;
A
#
# COMPACT_ATOMS: atom_id res chain seq x y z
N SER A 1 -7.16 10.63 23.04
CA SER A 1 -6.30 11.29 22.05
C SER A 1 -5.57 10.23 21.24
N PRO A 2 -5.44 10.38 19.92
CA PRO A 2 -4.56 9.54 19.12
C PRO A 2 -3.16 9.51 19.76
N SER A 3 -2.43 8.41 19.57
CA SER A 3 -1.08 8.37 20.11
C SER A 3 -0.19 9.42 19.44
N GLN A 4 0.88 9.81 20.13
CA GLN A 4 1.87 10.70 19.55
C GLN A 4 2.47 10.16 18.24
N ALA A 5 2.61 8.83 18.08
CA ALA A 5 3.06 8.24 16.83
C ALA A 5 2.00 8.34 15.72
N ILE A 6 0.72 8.14 16.04
CA ILE A 6 -0.38 8.31 15.09
C ILE A 6 -0.51 9.77 14.68
N GLU A 7 -0.39 10.72 15.61
CA GLU A 7 -0.36 12.16 15.31
C GLU A 7 0.80 12.52 14.37
N LYS A 8 1.99 11.95 14.61
CA LYS A 8 3.15 12.12 13.73
C LYS A 8 2.97 11.48 12.36
N LEU A 9 2.35 10.31 12.28
CA LEU A 9 1.99 9.68 11.00
C LEU A 9 0.96 10.51 10.24
N VAL A 10 -0.06 11.04 10.91
CA VAL A 10 -1.03 11.96 10.31
C VAL A 10 -0.35 13.24 9.84
N ALA A 11 0.56 13.81 10.63
CA ALA A 11 1.34 14.99 10.23
C ALA A 11 2.25 14.71 9.02
N LEU A 12 2.84 13.52 8.94
CA LEU A 12 3.57 13.04 7.78
C LEU A 12 2.64 13.00 6.55
N LEU A 13 1.48 12.35 6.66
CA LEU A 13 0.51 12.28 5.55
C LEU A 13 -0.01 13.65 5.12
N ASN A 14 -0.28 14.57 6.07
CA ASN A 14 -0.66 15.95 5.78
C ASN A 14 0.47 16.72 5.08
N THR A 15 1.73 16.38 5.33
CA THR A 15 2.87 16.96 4.62
C THR A 15 2.88 16.50 3.16
N LEU A 16 2.65 15.21 2.92
CA LEU A 16 2.51 14.66 1.57
C LEU A 16 1.35 15.32 0.81
N ASP A 17 0.20 15.50 1.49
CA ASP A 17 -0.99 16.15 0.95
C ASP A 17 -0.74 17.62 0.59
N ARG A 18 -0.15 18.40 1.50
CA ARG A 18 0.24 19.79 1.22
C ARG A 18 1.17 19.92 0.01
N TRP A 19 2.08 18.96 -0.19
CA TRP A 19 2.94 18.99 -1.36
C TRP A 19 2.19 18.80 -2.68
N ILE A 20 1.01 18.19 -2.67
CA ILE A 20 0.13 18.10 -3.85
C ILE A 20 -0.35 19.51 -4.21
N ASP A 21 -0.83 20.28 -3.24
CA ASP A 21 -1.28 21.67 -3.45
C ASP A 21 -0.14 22.56 -3.97
N GLU A 22 1.08 22.37 -3.45
CA GLU A 22 2.29 23.07 -3.89
C GLU A 22 2.82 22.61 -5.25
N THR A 23 2.27 21.52 -5.80
CA THR A 23 2.71 20.92 -7.06
C THR A 23 1.53 20.76 -8.01
N PRO A 24 0.94 21.87 -8.49
CA PRO A 24 -0.26 21.83 -9.30
C PRO A 24 -0.03 21.08 -10.62
N PRO A 25 -1.09 20.48 -11.20
CA PRO A 25 -1.02 19.82 -12.50
C PRO A 25 -0.47 20.77 -13.56
N VAL A 26 0.43 20.27 -14.40
CA VAL A 26 0.96 21.03 -15.54
C VAL A 26 0.17 20.71 -16.80
N ASP A 27 0.05 21.70 -17.67
CA ASP A 27 -0.54 21.50 -18.99
C ASP A 27 0.38 20.60 -19.82
N GLN A 28 -0.17 19.54 -20.39
CA GLN A 28 0.62 18.52 -21.08
C GLN A 28 -0.17 17.85 -22.21
N PRO A 29 0.50 17.45 -23.31
CA PRO A 29 -0.17 16.79 -24.42
C PRO A 29 -0.62 15.35 -24.12
N SER A 30 -0.12 14.73 -23.04
CA SER A 30 -0.50 13.35 -22.64
C SER A 30 -1.77 13.35 -21.78
N ARG A 31 -2.73 12.49 -22.15
CA ARG A 31 -3.93 12.20 -21.35
C ARG A 31 -3.71 11.21 -20.19
N PHE A 32 -2.54 10.58 -20.12
CA PHE A 32 -2.17 9.61 -19.07
C PHE A 32 -1.13 10.22 -18.14
N GLY A 33 -1.35 10.12 -16.82
CA GLY A 33 -0.41 10.51 -15.75
C GLY A 33 0.14 11.94 -15.85
N ASN A 34 -0.19 12.82 -14.91
CA ASN A 34 0.33 14.20 -14.97
C ASN A 34 1.80 14.27 -14.51
N LYS A 35 2.68 14.93 -15.30
CA LYS A 35 4.11 15.11 -15.00
C LYS A 35 4.37 15.83 -13.67
N ALA A 36 3.42 16.61 -13.16
CA ALA A 36 3.49 17.20 -11.82
C ALA A 36 3.74 16.13 -10.73
N TYR A 37 3.24 14.91 -10.92
CA TYR A 37 3.51 13.79 -10.01
C TYR A 37 5.01 13.48 -9.87
N ARG A 38 5.81 13.64 -10.92
CA ARG A 38 7.27 13.44 -10.83
C ARG A 38 7.95 14.48 -9.96
N THR A 39 7.46 15.71 -10.03
CA THR A 39 7.94 16.82 -9.20
C THR A 39 7.58 16.57 -7.74
N TRP A 40 6.36 16.11 -7.48
CA TRP A 40 5.92 15.71 -6.14
C TRP A 40 6.72 14.51 -5.60
N TYR A 41 6.92 13.46 -6.41
CA TYR A 41 7.69 12.29 -6.00
C TYR A 41 9.16 12.62 -5.74
N ALA A 42 9.77 13.51 -6.54
CA ALA A 42 11.14 13.93 -6.31
C ALA A 42 11.32 14.63 -4.95
N LYS A 43 10.32 15.40 -4.50
CA LYS A 43 10.29 15.96 -3.13
C LYS A 43 10.24 14.84 -2.08
N LEU A 44 9.35 13.85 -2.28
CA LEU A 44 9.26 12.71 -1.38
C LEU A 44 10.56 11.91 -1.31
N ASP A 45 11.21 11.63 -2.44
CA ASP A 45 12.44 10.84 -2.49
C ASP A 45 13.58 11.50 -1.71
N GLN A 46 13.66 12.84 -1.74
CA GLN A 46 14.64 13.62 -0.99
C GLN A 46 14.33 13.70 0.51
N GLU A 47 13.05 13.72 0.88
CA GLU A 47 12.62 14.00 2.26
C GLU A 47 12.13 12.77 3.04
N ALA A 48 12.04 11.59 2.41
CA ALA A 48 11.45 10.41 3.03
C ALA A 48 12.11 10.02 4.36
N GLU A 49 13.44 10.03 4.43
CA GLU A 49 14.15 9.73 5.68
C GLU A 49 13.88 10.76 6.77
N ASN A 50 13.83 12.06 6.43
CA ASN A 50 13.51 13.13 7.36
C ASN A 50 12.08 12.97 7.91
N LEU A 51 11.12 12.68 7.03
CA LEU A 51 9.72 12.42 7.39
C LEU A 51 9.60 11.22 8.33
N VAL A 52 10.24 10.10 7.99
CA VAL A 52 10.23 8.88 8.80
C VAL A 52 10.91 9.10 10.15
N ALA A 53 12.02 9.85 10.21
CA ALA A 53 12.69 10.21 11.45
C ALA A 53 11.79 11.03 12.41
N THR A 54 10.80 11.76 11.91
CA THR A 54 9.84 12.45 12.78
C THR A 54 8.95 11.47 13.57
N VAL A 55 8.68 10.30 13.00
CA VAL A 55 7.81 9.26 13.55
C VAL A 55 8.60 8.26 14.40
N VAL A 56 9.77 7.83 13.92
CA VAL A 56 10.60 6.81 14.55
C VAL A 56 11.29 7.35 15.81
N PRO A 57 11.20 6.66 16.97
CA PRO A 57 11.93 7.05 18.17
C PRO A 57 13.46 7.06 17.96
N THR A 58 14.17 7.98 18.62
CA THR A 58 15.62 8.16 18.44
C THR A 58 16.46 6.90 18.71
N HIS A 59 16.03 6.05 19.65
CA HIS A 59 16.71 4.78 19.94
C HIS A 59 16.54 3.73 18.82
N LEU A 60 15.67 3.98 17.84
CA LEU A 60 15.46 3.18 16.63
C LEU A 60 15.89 3.91 15.36
N ALA A 61 16.70 4.98 15.46
CA ALA A 61 17.10 5.79 14.31
C ALA A 61 17.77 4.98 13.18
N ALA A 62 18.44 3.87 13.51
CA ALA A 62 19.05 2.98 12.51
C ALA A 62 18.03 2.33 11.56
N ALA A 63 16.74 2.26 11.92
CA ALA A 63 15.67 1.73 11.07
C ALA A 63 15.12 2.77 10.07
N VAL A 64 15.46 4.05 10.20
CA VAL A 64 14.90 5.13 9.36
C VAL A 64 15.17 4.90 7.86
N PRO A 65 16.39 4.57 7.41
CA PRO A 65 16.65 4.36 5.98
C PRO A 65 15.83 3.20 5.41
N GLU A 66 15.70 2.10 6.15
CA GLU A 66 14.91 0.94 5.74
C GLU A 66 13.42 1.28 5.67
N VAL A 67 12.86 1.92 6.70
CA VAL A 67 11.45 2.30 6.76
C VAL A 67 11.10 3.33 5.68
N ALA A 68 12.01 4.25 5.36
CA ALA A 68 11.83 5.23 4.31
C ALA A 68 11.67 4.60 2.91
N VAL A 69 12.30 3.46 2.64
CA VAL A 69 12.08 2.72 1.39
C VAL A 69 10.60 2.37 1.23
N TYR A 70 9.96 1.81 2.26
CA TYR A 70 8.54 1.44 2.19
C TYR A 70 7.63 2.64 2.00
N LEU A 71 7.95 3.80 2.60
CA LEU A 71 7.18 5.03 2.39
C LEU A 71 7.25 5.49 0.92
N LYS A 72 8.42 5.42 0.30
CA LYS A 72 8.61 5.81 -1.11
C LYS A 72 7.89 4.87 -2.07
N GLU A 73 7.94 3.57 -1.81
CA GLU A 73 7.24 2.57 -2.62
C GLU A 73 5.71 2.58 -2.42
N ALA A 74 5.22 3.13 -1.31
CA ALA A 74 3.79 3.18 -1.01
C ALA A 74 3.00 4.18 -1.86
N VAL A 75 3.66 5.07 -2.62
CA VAL A 75 3.00 6.20 -3.29
C VAL A 75 2.95 6.12 -4.81
N GLY A 76 3.27 4.96 -5.40
CA GLY A 76 3.25 4.73 -6.84
C GLY A 76 4.62 4.89 -7.52
N ASN A 77 4.68 4.78 -8.84
CA ASN A 77 5.95 4.81 -9.59
C ASN A 77 6.14 6.13 -10.37
N SER A 78 7.20 6.88 -10.06
CA SER A 78 7.50 8.18 -10.70
C SER A 78 7.79 8.11 -12.20
N THR A 79 8.39 7.02 -12.67
CA THR A 79 8.66 6.83 -14.10
C THR A 79 7.37 6.61 -14.88
N ARG A 80 6.53 5.68 -14.40
CA ARG A 80 5.28 5.29 -15.05
C ARG A 80 4.11 6.24 -14.77
N ILE A 81 4.16 7.01 -13.68
CA ILE A 81 3.08 7.87 -13.17
C ILE A 81 1.80 7.06 -12.97
N ASP A 82 1.93 5.96 -12.24
CA ASP A 82 0.83 5.06 -11.86
C ASP A 82 0.82 4.81 -10.34
N TYR A 83 -0.37 4.55 -9.79
CA TYR A 83 -0.57 4.16 -8.40
C TYR A 83 -1.37 2.88 -8.37
N GLY A 84 -0.77 1.80 -7.86
CA GLY A 84 -1.37 0.48 -7.90
C GLY A 84 -1.42 -0.12 -9.31
N THR A 85 -2.03 -1.28 -9.39
CA THR A 85 -2.09 -2.22 -10.52
C THR A 85 -2.96 -1.75 -11.68
N ASP A 86 -2.99 -0.45 -12.01
CA ASP A 86 -3.55 0.00 -13.30
C ASP A 86 -2.52 -0.31 -14.39
N HIS A 87 -2.40 -1.60 -14.66
CA HIS A 87 -1.67 -2.14 -15.76
C HIS A 87 -2.49 -1.88 -17.02
N PRO A 88 -1.91 -1.32 -18.08
CA PRO A 88 -2.62 -1.21 -19.35
C PRO A 88 -3.07 -2.59 -19.90
N HIS A 89 -2.54 -3.70 -19.38
CA HIS A 89 -2.81 -5.06 -19.87
C HIS A 89 -3.15 -6.12 -18.82
N LEU A 90 -2.95 -5.90 -17.51
CA LEU A 90 -3.24 -6.89 -16.47
C LEU A 90 -4.47 -6.48 -15.65
N GLU A 91 -5.57 -7.16 -15.89
CA GLU A 91 -6.77 -7.20 -15.04
C GLU A 91 -6.65 -8.25 -13.92
N PRO A 92 -7.49 -8.22 -12.87
CA PRO A 92 -7.50 -9.21 -11.79
C PRO A 92 -7.54 -10.67 -12.25
N ARG A 93 -8.24 -10.97 -13.35
CA ARG A 93 -8.30 -12.34 -13.90
C ARG A 93 -6.93 -12.92 -14.29
N HIS A 94 -5.91 -12.09 -14.48
CA HIS A 94 -4.58 -12.56 -14.86
C HIS A 94 -3.74 -13.06 -13.70
N PHE A 95 -4.07 -12.73 -12.43
CA PHE A 95 -3.23 -13.22 -11.33
C PHE A 95 -3.36 -14.74 -11.12
N VAL A 96 -4.34 -15.40 -11.73
CA VAL A 96 -4.46 -16.88 -11.72
C VAL A 96 -3.83 -17.53 -12.96
N ASP A 97 -3.27 -16.74 -13.88
CA ASP A 97 -2.47 -17.22 -15.01
C ASP A 97 -0.99 -17.27 -14.60
N GLU A 98 -0.43 -18.48 -14.51
CA GLU A 98 0.96 -18.71 -14.11
C GLU A 98 1.97 -17.95 -14.98
N LYS A 99 1.70 -17.79 -16.28
CA LYS A 99 2.59 -17.06 -17.18
C LYS A 99 2.56 -15.57 -16.85
N ALA A 100 1.37 -15.00 -16.68
CA ALA A 100 1.24 -13.60 -16.30
C ALA A 100 1.90 -13.30 -14.95
N VAL A 101 1.78 -14.21 -13.98
CA VAL A 101 2.46 -14.11 -12.68
C VAL A 101 3.98 -14.21 -12.85
N SER A 102 4.48 -15.21 -13.57
CA SER A 102 5.91 -15.42 -13.80
C SER A 102 6.59 -14.24 -14.50
N GLU A 103 5.92 -13.62 -15.47
CA GLU A 103 6.46 -12.48 -16.21
C GLU A 103 6.44 -11.16 -15.42
N ASN A 104 5.57 -11.00 -14.41
CA ASN A 104 5.30 -9.71 -13.78
C ASN A 104 5.50 -9.69 -12.24
N HIS A 105 5.80 -10.82 -11.58
CA HIS A 105 5.90 -10.90 -10.11
C HIS A 105 6.91 -9.94 -9.49
N LYS A 106 8.02 -9.66 -10.20
CA LYS A 106 9.09 -8.79 -9.68
C LYS A 106 8.65 -7.33 -9.51
N ASP A 107 7.66 -6.90 -10.28
CA ASP A 107 7.18 -5.52 -10.28
C ASP A 107 5.98 -5.33 -9.33
N TYR A 108 5.32 -6.40 -8.92
CA TYR A 108 4.05 -6.34 -8.20
C TYR A 108 4.00 -7.30 -7.01
N MET A 109 4.01 -6.74 -5.79
CA MET A 109 3.91 -7.49 -4.53
C MET A 109 2.73 -8.47 -4.52
N PHE A 110 1.57 -8.08 -5.08
CA PHE A 110 0.42 -8.97 -5.16
C PHE A 110 0.75 -10.23 -5.97
N LEU A 111 1.38 -10.09 -7.14
CA LEU A 111 1.77 -11.24 -7.98
C LEU A 111 2.93 -12.03 -7.36
N GLN A 112 3.85 -11.38 -6.65
CA GLN A 112 4.86 -12.08 -5.85
C GLN A 112 4.23 -12.99 -4.77
N CYS A 113 3.18 -12.51 -4.09
CA CYS A 113 2.43 -13.34 -3.15
C CYS A 113 1.72 -14.50 -3.84
N ILE A 114 1.16 -14.29 -5.04
CA ILE A 114 0.53 -15.37 -5.80
C ILE A 114 1.56 -16.43 -6.23
N LEU A 115 2.73 -16.01 -6.72
CA LEU A 115 3.82 -16.93 -7.09
C LEU A 115 4.21 -17.81 -5.90
N PHE A 116 4.41 -17.19 -4.73
CA PHE A 116 4.72 -17.92 -3.51
C PHE A 116 3.63 -18.94 -3.13
N ILE A 117 2.35 -18.58 -3.28
CA ILE A 117 1.24 -19.50 -3.02
C ILE A 117 1.30 -20.71 -3.96
N THR A 118 1.57 -20.49 -5.25
CA THR A 118 1.66 -21.57 -6.25
C THR A 118 2.88 -22.47 -6.06
N GLU A 119 3.99 -21.93 -5.53
CA GLU A 119 5.17 -22.73 -5.19
C GLU A 119 4.96 -23.59 -3.94
N MET A 120 4.13 -23.11 -3.00
CA MET A 120 3.91 -23.76 -1.70
C MET A 120 2.73 -24.74 -1.68
N LYS A 121 1.79 -24.64 -2.63
CA LYS A 121 0.58 -25.45 -2.67
C LYS A 121 0.50 -26.23 -3.97
N THR A 122 0.23 -27.52 -3.84
CA THR A 122 0.06 -28.42 -4.99
C THR A 122 -1.40 -28.49 -5.43
N GLY A 123 -1.63 -28.54 -6.73
CA GLY A 123 -2.95 -28.73 -7.33
C GLY A 123 -3.55 -27.46 -7.93
N PRO A 124 -4.78 -27.53 -8.45
CA PRO A 124 -5.43 -26.38 -9.09
C PRO A 124 -5.61 -25.20 -8.12
N PHE A 125 -5.31 -23.98 -8.60
CA PHE A 125 -5.41 -22.76 -7.77
C PHE A 125 -6.81 -22.56 -7.15
N ALA A 126 -7.85 -22.90 -7.90
CA ALA A 126 -9.24 -22.84 -7.44
C ALA A 126 -9.52 -23.74 -6.22
N GLU A 127 -8.83 -24.87 -6.09
CA GLU A 127 -9.05 -25.83 -5.01
C GLU A 127 -8.35 -25.38 -3.72
N HIS A 128 -7.10 -24.93 -3.83
CA HIS A 128 -6.26 -24.64 -2.66
C HIS A 128 -6.30 -23.16 -2.21
N SER A 129 -6.82 -22.27 -3.06
CA SER A 129 -6.89 -20.82 -2.87
C SER A 129 -8.22 -20.22 -3.38
N ASN A 130 -9.33 -20.90 -3.11
CA ASN A 130 -10.67 -20.56 -3.61
C ASN A 130 -11.11 -19.09 -3.38
N GLN A 131 -10.77 -18.48 -2.23
CA GLN A 131 -11.09 -17.06 -2.01
C GLN A 131 -10.39 -16.14 -3.02
N LEU A 132 -9.09 -16.35 -3.25
CA LEU A 132 -8.33 -15.62 -4.25
C LEU A 132 -8.83 -15.94 -5.66
N TRP A 133 -9.17 -17.20 -5.93
CA TRP A 133 -9.79 -17.58 -7.20
C TRP A 133 -11.06 -16.77 -7.47
N ASN A 134 -11.96 -16.62 -6.50
CA ASN A 134 -13.17 -15.81 -6.65
C ASN A 134 -12.86 -14.31 -6.84
N ILE A 135 -11.83 -13.79 -6.17
CA ILE A 135 -11.38 -12.40 -6.34
C ILE A 135 -10.87 -12.13 -7.76
N SER A 136 -10.33 -13.14 -8.45
CA SER A 136 -9.85 -12.98 -9.83
C SER A 136 -10.96 -12.58 -10.81
N ALA A 137 -12.22 -12.90 -10.50
CA ALA A 137 -13.38 -12.54 -11.31
C ALA A 137 -13.87 -11.09 -11.10
N VAL A 138 -13.27 -10.33 -10.17
CA VAL A 138 -13.64 -8.94 -9.91
C VAL A 138 -13.18 -8.06 -11.08
N PRO A 139 -14.03 -7.14 -11.60
CA PRO A 139 -13.80 -6.50 -12.89
C PRO A 139 -12.66 -5.48 -12.94
N SER A 140 -12.14 -5.03 -11.78
CA SER A 140 -11.03 -4.08 -11.73
C SER A 140 -10.26 -4.17 -10.43
N TRP A 141 -9.00 -3.79 -10.47
CA TRP A 141 -8.15 -3.73 -9.27
C TRP A 141 -8.65 -2.73 -8.22
N SER A 142 -9.26 -1.62 -8.64
CA SER A 142 -9.91 -0.69 -7.73
C SER A 142 -11.01 -1.39 -6.90
N LYS A 143 -11.81 -2.26 -7.52
CA LYS A 143 -12.83 -3.05 -6.82
C LYS A 143 -12.23 -4.16 -5.97
N VAL A 144 -11.15 -4.81 -6.43
CA VAL A 144 -10.40 -5.78 -5.62
C VAL A 144 -9.90 -5.12 -4.34
N ASN A 145 -9.23 -3.97 -4.44
CA ASN A 145 -8.69 -3.25 -3.30
C ASN A 145 -9.80 -2.81 -2.32
N GLN A 146 -10.90 -2.25 -2.81
CA GLN A 146 -12.07 -1.91 -2.00
C GLN A 146 -12.62 -3.13 -1.24
N GLY A 147 -12.71 -4.28 -1.92
CA GLY A 147 -13.16 -5.54 -1.32
C GLY A 147 -12.20 -6.06 -0.26
N LEU A 148 -10.89 -6.09 -0.56
CA LEU A 148 -9.85 -6.56 0.37
C LEU A 148 -9.75 -5.70 1.62
N ILE A 149 -9.88 -4.37 1.51
CA ILE A 149 -9.91 -3.48 2.69
C ILE A 149 -11.11 -3.80 3.59
N ARG A 150 -12.29 -4.00 3.00
CA ARG A 150 -13.51 -4.36 3.77
C ARG A 150 -13.36 -5.73 4.41
N MET A 151 -12.82 -6.70 3.68
CA MET A 151 -12.54 -8.05 4.17
C MET A 151 -11.52 -8.01 5.33
N TYR A 152 -10.45 -7.23 5.22
CA TYR A 152 -9.46 -7.09 6.28
C TYR A 152 -10.06 -6.50 7.57
N LYS A 153 -10.93 -5.50 7.45
CA LYS A 153 -11.67 -4.96 8.61
C LYS A 153 -12.52 -6.05 9.28
N ALA A 154 -13.37 -6.72 8.51
CA ALA A 154 -14.34 -7.69 9.03
C ALA A 154 -13.69 -9.00 9.53
N GLU A 155 -12.70 -9.51 8.80
CA GLU A 155 -12.12 -10.84 9.03
C GLU A 155 -10.84 -10.81 9.88
N CYS A 156 -10.20 -9.65 10.03
CA CYS A 156 -9.01 -9.50 10.88
C CYS A 156 -9.23 -8.54 12.05
N LEU A 157 -9.56 -7.27 11.78
CA LEU A 157 -9.61 -6.24 12.82
C LEU A 157 -10.81 -6.42 13.76
N GLU A 158 -11.95 -6.86 13.24
CA GLU A 158 -13.19 -7.07 13.98
C GLU A 158 -13.33 -8.51 14.53
N LYS A 159 -12.40 -9.41 14.20
CA LYS A 159 -12.39 -10.78 14.72
C LYS A 159 -11.58 -10.88 16.01
N PHE A 160 -12.29 -11.08 17.12
CA PHE A 160 -11.67 -11.27 18.43
C PHE A 160 -10.55 -12.33 18.44
N PRO A 161 -10.73 -13.55 17.88
CA PRO A 161 -9.65 -14.54 17.88
C PRO A 161 -8.37 -14.10 17.17
N VAL A 162 -8.49 -13.18 16.21
CA VAL A 162 -7.36 -12.65 15.42
C VAL A 162 -6.69 -11.50 16.18
N ILE A 163 -7.49 -10.56 16.71
CA ILE A 163 -6.98 -9.32 17.31
C ILE A 163 -6.71 -9.42 18.81
N GLN A 164 -7.09 -10.51 19.49
CA GLN A 164 -6.95 -10.68 20.95
C GLN A 164 -5.51 -10.49 21.48
N HIS A 165 -4.49 -10.70 20.63
CA HIS A 165 -3.08 -10.53 21.00
C HIS A 165 -2.51 -9.17 20.60
N PHE A 166 -3.33 -8.29 20.02
CA PHE A 166 -2.94 -6.93 19.69
C PHE A 166 -2.65 -6.14 20.99
N LYS A 167 -1.43 -5.63 21.12
CA LYS A 167 -0.99 -4.92 22.32
C LYS A 167 -1.29 -3.44 22.18
N PHE A 168 -1.99 -2.91 23.17
CA PHE A 168 -2.21 -1.48 23.31
C PHE A 168 -1.13 -0.89 24.22
N GLY A 169 -0.68 0.30 23.88
CA GLY A 169 0.36 1.01 24.60
C GLY A 169 0.24 2.52 24.36
N SER A 170 1.26 3.27 24.76
CA SER A 170 1.26 4.73 24.54
C SER A 170 1.19 5.11 23.05
N LEU A 171 1.70 4.26 22.16
CA LEU A 171 1.69 4.46 20.70
C LEU A 171 0.43 3.95 19.99
N LEU A 172 -0.39 3.12 20.64
CA LEU A 172 -1.64 2.59 20.10
C LEU A 172 -2.62 2.43 21.28
N PRO A 173 -3.25 3.53 21.75
CA PRO A 173 -4.07 3.53 22.95
C PRO A 173 -5.42 2.84 22.69
N ILE A 174 -5.95 2.19 23.73
CA ILE A 174 -7.30 1.60 23.71
C ILE A 174 -8.41 2.62 24.01
N HIS A 175 -8.04 3.88 24.29
CA HIS A 175 -9.00 4.92 24.62
C HIS A 175 -9.82 5.33 23.39
N PRO A 176 -11.09 5.76 23.58
CA PRO A 176 -11.94 6.22 22.50
C PRO A 176 -11.26 7.29 21.63
N VAL A 177 -11.52 7.21 20.31
CA VAL A 177 -11.06 8.23 19.36
C VAL A 177 -11.76 9.53 19.69
N THR A 178 -10.98 10.55 20.03
CA THR A 178 -11.47 11.92 20.22
C THR A 178 -11.67 12.56 18.85
N SER A 179 -12.88 13.03 18.56
CA SER A 179 -13.17 13.82 17.36
C SER A 179 -12.34 15.10 17.39
N GLY A 180 -11.41 15.23 16.44
CA GLY A 180 -10.71 16.48 16.13
C GLY A 180 -11.38 17.16 14.94
#